data_AF-A0A662RUD4-F1
#
_entry.id   AF-A0A662RUD4-F1
#
_cell.length_a   1.000
_cell.length_b   1.000
_cell.length_c   1.000
_cell.angle_alpha   90.00
_cell.angle_beta   90.00
_cell.angle_gamma   90.00
#
_symmetry.space_group_name_H-M   'P 1'
#
loop_
_entity.id
_entity.type
_entity.pdbx_description
1 polymer ?
#
loop_
_entity_poly.entity_id
_entity_poly.type
_entity_poly.pdbx_seq_one_letter_code
_entity_poly.pdbx_strand_id
1 'polypeptide(L)'
;MMKKVVIVGSGAGGATVARELASFFDVMIIERGARVEGKDAFKCYANVPSAVKIMRAFCLGGTTVVSVGNGVRFHDEIAGIRLDYENVERDIGVHPLPDSLMGEGTRMIAE
;
A
#
# COMPACT_ATOMS: atom_id res chain seq x y z
N MET A 1 -2.73 -32.61 -1.46
CA MET A 1 -3.53 -31.50 -2.04
C MET A 1 -3.11 -30.23 -1.32
N MET A 2 -2.81 -29.16 -2.07
CA MET A 2 -2.42 -27.87 -1.48
C MET A 2 -3.65 -27.25 -0.79
N LYS A 3 -3.48 -26.72 0.43
CA LYS A 3 -4.58 -26.08 1.15
C LYS A 3 -4.95 -24.77 0.45
N LYS A 4 -6.24 -24.44 0.44
CA LYS A 4 -6.76 -23.20 -0.16
C LYS A 4 -6.87 -22.10 0.90
N VAL A 5 -6.56 -20.86 0.51
CA VAL A 5 -6.72 -19.67 1.35
C VAL A 5 -7.44 -18.59 0.54
N VAL A 6 -8.42 -17.94 1.17
CA VAL A 6 -9.10 -16.77 0.60
C VAL A 6 -8.66 -15.53 1.37
N ILE A 7 -8.25 -14.50 0.63
CA ILE A 7 -7.86 -13.19 1.16
C ILE A 7 -8.89 -12.17 0.68
N VAL A 8 -9.49 -11.45 1.63
CA VAL A 8 -10.52 -10.44 1.34
C VAL A 8 -9.89 -9.05 1.39
N GLY A 9 -9.86 -8.39 0.23
CA GLY A 9 -9.22 -7.10 0.02
C GLY A 9 -7.80 -7.24 -0.56
N SER A 10 -7.50 -6.42 -1.56
CA SER A 10 -6.22 -6.40 -2.27
C SER A 10 -5.32 -5.20 -1.92
N GLY A 11 -5.63 -4.50 -0.83
CA GLY A 11 -4.80 -3.40 -0.31
C GLY A 11 -3.46 -3.87 0.25
N ALA A 12 -2.67 -2.95 0.83
CA ALA A 12 -1.32 -3.22 1.33
C ALA A 12 -1.19 -4.57 2.08
N GLY A 13 -1.96 -4.76 3.15
CA GLY A 13 -1.90 -5.99 3.94
C GLY A 13 -2.35 -7.24 3.17
N GLY A 14 -3.42 -7.14 2.37
CA GLY A 14 -3.93 -8.26 1.57
C GLY A 14 -2.94 -8.72 0.50
N ALA A 15 -2.28 -7.78 -0.17
CA ALA A 15 -1.23 -8.06 -1.14
C ALA A 15 -0.02 -8.74 -0.49
N THR A 16 0.44 -8.24 0.66
CA THR A 16 1.56 -8.85 1.42
C THR A 16 1.23 -10.28 1.82
N VAL A 17 0.08 -10.50 2.48
CA VAL A 17 -0.32 -11.85 2.91
C VAL A 17 -0.46 -12.80 1.72
N ALA A 18 -1.01 -12.32 0.59
CA ALA A 18 -1.14 -13.13 -0.60
C ALA A 18 0.21 -13.59 -1.14
N ARG A 19 1.18 -12.67 -1.22
CA ARG A 19 2.54 -12.97 -1.68
C ARG A 19 3.22 -14.01 -0.79
N GLU A 20 3.19 -13.82 0.53
CA GLU A 20 3.85 -14.74 1.48
C GLU A 20 3.23 -16.14 1.47
N LEU A 21 1.91 -16.24 1.30
CA LEU A 21 1.20 -17.52 1.32
C LEU A 21 1.20 -18.25 -0.03
N ALA A 22 1.41 -17.56 -1.16
CA ALA A 22 1.34 -18.15 -2.49
C ALA A 22 2.32 -19.31 -2.73
N SER A 23 3.45 -19.34 -2.00
CA SER A 23 4.43 -20.42 -2.06
C SER A 23 3.98 -21.72 -1.37
N PHE A 24 2.94 -21.66 -0.54
CA PHE A 24 2.50 -22.76 0.33
C PHE A 24 1.02 -23.13 0.16
N PHE A 25 0.21 -22.21 -0.37
CA PHE A 25 -1.24 -22.31 -0.46
C PHE A 25 -1.75 -21.92 -1.85
N ASP A 26 -2.88 -22.50 -2.24
CA ASP A 26 -3.66 -22.04 -3.39
C ASP A 26 -4.46 -20.80 -2.97
N VAL A 27 -3.96 -19.63 -3.35
CA VAL A 27 -4.43 -18.33 -2.86
C VAL A 27 -5.44 -17.71 -3.83
N MET A 28 -6.61 -17.35 -3.30
CA MET A 28 -7.62 -16.55 -3.99
C MET A 28 -7.75 -15.18 -3.30
N ILE A 29 -7.58 -14.09 -4.05
CA ILE A 29 -7.84 -12.74 -3.56
C ILE A 29 -9.21 -12.29 -4.08
N ILE A 30 -10.04 -11.75 -3.19
CA ILE A 30 -11.33 -11.15 -3.54
C ILE A 30 -11.26 -9.65 -3.23
N GLU A 31 -11.36 -8.82 -4.26
CA GLU A 31 -11.43 -7.37 -4.16
C GLU A 31 -12.82 -6.90 -4.59
N ARG A 32 -13.39 -5.93 -3.86
CA ARG A 32 -14.70 -5.34 -4.19
C ARG A 32 -14.61 -4.47 -5.44
N GLY A 33 -13.51 -3.75 -5.59
CA GLY A 33 -13.28 -2.83 -6.69
C GLY A 33 -12.78 -3.49 -7.97
N ALA A 34 -12.85 -2.72 -9.07
CA ALA A 34 -12.30 -3.15 -10.35
C ALA A 34 -10.78 -2.92 -10.42
N ARG A 35 -10.14 -3.54 -11.41
CA ARG A 35 -8.82 -3.12 -11.86
C ARG A 35 -8.97 -1.80 -12.61
N VAL A 36 -8.18 -0.80 -12.24
CA VAL A 36 -8.16 0.53 -12.85
C VAL A 36 -6.73 0.94 -13.13
N GLU A 37 -6.55 1.84 -14.10
CA GLU A 37 -5.27 2.50 -14.32
C GLU A 37 -4.97 3.46 -13.18
N GLY A 38 -3.69 3.61 -12.82
CA GLY A 38 -3.28 4.48 -11.69
C GLY A 38 -3.78 5.93 -11.84
N LYS A 39 -3.77 6.46 -13.06
CA LYS A 39 -4.31 7.79 -13.39
C LYS A 39 -5.81 7.95 -13.11
N ASP A 40 -6.56 6.85 -13.08
CA ASP A 40 -8.01 6.81 -12.89
C ASP A 40 -8.40 6.37 -11.47
N ALA A 41 -7.44 5.97 -10.63
CA ALA A 41 -7.69 5.45 -9.29
C ALA A 41 -8.40 6.45 -8.35
N PHE A 42 -8.24 7.75 -8.58
CA PHE A 42 -8.97 8.80 -7.84
C PHE A 42 -10.49 8.70 -8.00
N LYS A 43 -10.99 8.05 -9.06
CA LYS A 43 -12.42 7.81 -9.28
C LYS A 43 -12.97 6.71 -8.37
N CYS A 44 -12.11 5.94 -7.73
CA CYS A 44 -12.47 4.79 -6.89
C CYS A 44 -12.64 5.16 -5.41
N TYR A 45 -12.56 6.44 -5.04
CA TYR A 45 -12.80 6.87 -3.66
C TYR A 45 -14.22 6.52 -3.20
N ALA A 46 -14.31 5.82 -2.08
CA ALA A 46 -15.53 5.54 -1.36
C ALA A 46 -15.41 6.13 0.05
N ASN A 47 -16.21 7.17 0.32
CA ASN A 47 -16.20 7.83 1.63
C ASN A 47 -16.93 6.96 2.65
N VAL A 48 -16.39 6.86 3.87
CA VAL A 48 -17.15 6.36 5.01
C VAL A 48 -17.97 7.52 5.59
N PRO A 49 -19.29 7.37 5.75
CA PRO A 49 -20.09 8.37 6.46
C PRO A 49 -19.69 8.37 7.94
N SER A 50 -18.99 9.41 8.36
CA SER A 50 -18.62 9.66 9.76
C SER A 50 -18.55 11.16 10.01
N ALA A 51 -18.38 11.58 11.27
CA ALA A 51 -18.23 12.99 11.63
C ALA A 51 -17.05 13.67 10.89
N VAL A 52 -16.05 12.88 10.51
CA VAL A 52 -14.96 13.28 9.61
C VAL A 52 -15.04 12.49 8.32
N LYS A 53 -14.59 13.05 7.19
CA LYS A 53 -14.55 12.34 5.91
C LYS A 53 -13.38 11.35 5.91
N ILE A 54 -13.68 10.06 6.06
CA ILE A 54 -12.67 9.00 5.92
C ILE A 54 -12.69 8.51 4.48
N MET A 55 -11.56 8.69 3.79
CA MET A 55 -11.40 8.31 2.39
C MET A 55 -10.69 6.96 2.28
N ARG A 56 -11.23 6.08 1.45
CA ARG A 56 -10.61 4.80 1.05
C ARG A 56 -10.91 4.56 -0.43
N ALA A 57 -10.12 3.73 -1.10
CA ALA A 57 -10.38 3.37 -2.49
C ALA A 57 -10.83 1.91 -2.65
N PHE A 58 -11.83 1.69 -3.50
CA PHE A 58 -12.27 0.35 -3.93
C PHE A 58 -11.78 0.07 -5.34
N CYS A 59 -10.59 -0.51 -5.43
CA CYS A 59 -9.96 -0.96 -6.68
C CYS A 59 -8.85 -1.97 -6.35
N LEU A 60 -8.32 -2.66 -7.35
CA LEU A 60 -7.15 -3.53 -7.17
C LEU A 60 -5.96 -2.71 -6.61
N GLY A 61 -5.44 -3.10 -5.45
CA GLY A 61 -4.45 -2.33 -4.69
C GLY A 61 -5.05 -1.44 -3.58
N GLY A 62 -6.36 -1.24 -3.59
CA GLY A 62 -7.08 -0.49 -2.55
C GLY A 62 -6.57 0.93 -2.39
N THR A 63 -6.40 1.40 -1.16
CA THR A 63 -5.92 2.77 -0.90
C THR A 63 -4.47 3.00 -1.32
N THR A 64 -3.66 1.96 -1.56
CA THR A 64 -2.24 2.16 -1.91
C THR A 64 -2.05 2.89 -3.23
N VAL A 65 -2.99 2.73 -4.18
CA VAL A 65 -2.94 3.40 -5.49
C VAL A 65 -3.36 4.87 -5.45
N VAL A 66 -3.85 5.36 -4.30
CA VAL A 66 -4.24 6.76 -4.09
C VAL A 66 -3.53 7.40 -2.88
N SER A 67 -2.78 6.63 -2.10
CA SER A 67 -1.84 7.15 -1.11
C SER A 67 -0.59 7.61 -1.83
N VAL A 68 -0.15 8.84 -1.57
CA VAL A 68 0.94 9.56 -2.26
C VAL A 68 2.34 8.88 -2.18
N GLY A 69 2.43 7.66 -1.65
CA GLY A 69 3.61 6.80 -1.73
C GLY A 69 4.70 7.07 -0.69
N ASN A 70 4.42 7.87 0.35
CA ASN A 70 5.40 8.15 1.40
C ASN A 70 5.65 6.90 2.27
N GLY A 71 6.85 6.32 2.15
CA GLY A 71 7.32 5.24 3.03
C GLY A 71 8.04 5.81 4.25
N VAL A 72 7.35 5.91 5.38
CA VAL A 72 7.90 6.46 6.63
C VAL A 72 7.81 5.41 7.73
N ARG A 73 8.91 5.22 8.47
CA ARG A 73 8.95 4.35 9.65
C ARG A 73 8.24 4.98 10.84
N PHE A 74 7.76 4.14 11.75
CA PHE A 74 7.19 4.58 13.02
C PHE A 74 8.11 4.15 14.19
N HIS A 75 7.66 3.25 15.07
CA HIS A 75 8.48 2.63 16.13
C HIS A 75 9.01 1.26 15.68
N ASP A 76 10.14 0.82 16.25
CA ASP A 76 10.73 -0.49 15.93
C ASP A 76 9.96 -1.68 16.51
N GLU A 77 9.08 -1.43 17.48
CA GLU A 77 8.27 -2.45 18.14
C GLU A 77 6.86 -1.92 18.42
N ILE A 78 5.84 -2.76 18.21
CA ILE A 78 4.46 -2.49 18.62
C ILE A 78 3.93 -3.72 19.34
N ALA A 79 3.44 -3.54 20.58
CA ALA A 79 2.81 -4.60 21.37
C ALA A 79 3.65 -5.89 21.53
N GLY A 80 4.97 -5.77 21.70
CA GLY A 80 5.88 -6.92 21.81
C GLY A 80 6.34 -7.51 20.48
N ILE A 81 5.93 -6.93 19.34
CA ILE A 81 6.27 -7.40 18.00
C ILE A 81 7.28 -6.44 17.38
N ARG A 82 8.51 -6.93 17.17
CA ARG A 82 9.54 -6.22 16.41
C ARG A 82 9.11 -6.11 14.95
N LEU A 83 9.18 -4.91 14.39
CA LEU A 83 8.80 -4.63 13.00
C LEU A 83 10.00 -4.81 12.05
N ASP A 84 9.77 -5.55 10.96
CA ASP A 84 10.78 -5.79 9.91
C ASP A 84 10.66 -4.74 8.79
N TYR A 85 11.13 -3.52 9.08
CA TYR A 85 11.08 -2.43 8.10
C TYR A 85 11.96 -2.70 6.89
N GLU A 86 13.16 -3.26 7.08
CA GLU A 86 14.13 -3.45 5.99
C GLU A 86 13.58 -4.36 4.89
N ASN A 87 12.90 -5.44 5.27
CA ASN A 87 12.27 -6.33 4.32
C ASN A 87 11.15 -5.62 3.54
N VAL A 88 10.23 -4.96 4.25
CA VAL A 88 9.09 -4.28 3.64
C VAL A 88 9.53 -3.12 2.74
N GLU A 89 10.51 -2.34 3.15
CA GLU A 89 11.04 -1.21 2.38
C GLU A 89 11.71 -1.66 1.09
N ARG A 90 12.48 -2.75 1.14
CA ARG A 90 13.06 -3.38 -0.05
C ARG A 90 11.97 -3.88 -0.99
N ASP A 91 10.92 -4.50 -0.44
CA ASP A 91 9.84 -5.10 -1.23
C ASP A 91 9.00 -4.08 -1.98
N ILE A 92 8.67 -2.94 -1.35
CA ILE A 92 7.88 -1.88 -1.98
C ILE A 92 8.74 -0.81 -2.66
N GLY A 93 10.07 -0.94 -2.57
CA GLY A 93 11.03 -0.06 -3.21
C GLY A 93 11.08 1.35 -2.61
N VAL A 94 11.06 1.48 -1.28
CA VAL A 94 11.25 2.78 -0.63
C VAL A 94 12.65 3.29 -0.93
N HIS A 95 12.74 4.52 -1.45
CA HIS A 95 14.01 5.19 -1.74
C HIS A 95 13.84 6.71 -1.59
N PRO A 96 14.93 7.46 -1.37
CA PRO A 96 14.90 8.91 -1.38
C PRO A 96 14.35 9.46 -2.70
N LEU A 97 13.70 10.63 -2.64
CA LEU A 97 13.23 11.32 -3.84
C LEU A 97 14.41 11.61 -4.78
N PRO A 98 14.35 11.21 -6.07
CA PRO A 98 15.41 11.50 -7.02
C PRO A 98 15.65 13.01 -7.21
N ASP A 99 16.91 13.44 -7.25
CA ASP A 99 17.30 14.85 -7.47
C ASP A 99 16.77 15.43 -8.80
N SER A 100 16.52 14.56 -9.77
CA SER A 100 15.90 14.93 -11.06
C SER A 100 14.47 15.44 -10.93
N LEU A 101 13.78 15.12 -9.83
CA LEU A 101 12.44 15.61 -9.50
C LEU A 101 12.46 16.86 -8.62
N MET A 102 13.63 17.30 -8.16
CA MET A 102 13.79 18.53 -7.38
C MET A 102 13.79 19.74 -8.33
N GLY A 103 12.72 20.53 -8.26
CA GLY A 103 12.60 21.79 -8.98
C GLY A 103 13.50 22.90 -8.40
N GLU A 104 13.68 23.98 -9.14
CA GLU A 104 14.49 25.13 -8.73
C GLU A 104 14.06 25.68 -7.37
N GLY A 105 12.74 25.86 -7.15
CA GLY A 105 12.22 26.34 -5.87
C GLY A 105 12.48 25.39 -4.70
N THR A 106 12.48 24.07 -4.93
CA THR A 106 12.83 23.11 -3.86
C THR A 106 14.30 23.20 -3.49
N ARG A 107 15.18 23.41 -4.48
CA ARG A 107 16.62 23.58 -4.24
C ARG A 107 16.93 24.82 -3.42
N MET A 108 16.25 25.93 -3.69
CA MET A 108 16.40 27.18 -2.93
C MET A 108 16.04 27.05 -1.44
N ILE A 109 15.21 26.07 -1.07
CA ILE A 109 14.80 25.83 0.34
C ILE A 109 15.75 24.85 1.05
N ALA A 110 16.45 24.00 0.28
CA ALA A 110 17.32 22.94 0.81
C ALA A 110 18.74 23.43 1.13
N GLU A 111 19.12 24.62 0.66
CA GLU A 111 20.37 25.35 0.97
C GLU A 111 20.21 26.26 2.21
#